data_AF-F4R3Z1-F1
#
_entry.id   AF-F4R3Z1-F1
#
_cell.length_a   1.000
_cell.length_b   1.000
_cell.length_c   1.000
_cell.angle_alpha   90.00
_cell.angle_beta   90.00
_cell.angle_gamma   90.00
#
_symmetry.space_group_name_H-M   'P 1'
#
loop_
_entity.id
_entity.type
_entity.pdbx_description
1 polymer ?
#
loop_
_entity_poly.entity_id
_entity_poly.type
_entity_poly.pdbx_seq_one_letter_code
_entity_poly.pdbx_strand_id
1 'polypeptide(L)'
;MRSRNILDVSGEAMRSESTATEEASSTILTFPSSFIEVPITRTSSTASDSSAAVHGSVGPADDVALTETEVVGTTVQGPLIPTSRTVIKVRAPRALRHAKLEGAGSVIQVSVPRRVLTFRLDSPAKRAAFLYELKDFYEHGRTPSYVPDGGTGFTEAVVVYGIGRKVDLSLTRDVNDWCVRELQGDGDPVPYKGIVRFHSRWSCSARSGRDHALELVNAHAYVATMLELFKARLRKLWHDQEVREFQEWFLRSYNLHVHRVFLMQTIGSLDDDLPRWVMCETARDSSSKRYVYPSCFRDTMPPSNTWKHYIYAFIHYVYQKSGGVTVIGQIDCDETGNISSVVCFNKGSYHLENHDSTEQFFFDFKAGHNKCNQICHELGLKPLSV
;
A
#
# COMPACT_ATOMS: atom_id res chain seq x y z
N MET A 1 -55.48 -37.54 -20.18
CA MET A 1 -56.07 -38.89 -20.00
C MET A 1 -54.94 -39.92 -20.03
N ARG A 2 -54.84 -40.76 -18.97
CA ARG A 2 -53.92 -41.90 -18.71
C ARG A 2 -52.42 -41.55 -18.61
N SER A 3 -51.79 -41.44 -17.42
CA SER A 3 -51.51 -42.40 -16.31
C SER A 3 -50.39 -43.41 -16.60
N ARG A 4 -49.26 -43.27 -15.87
CA ARG A 4 -48.56 -44.24 -14.98
C ARG A 4 -47.19 -43.63 -14.58
N ASN A 5 -47.00 -43.25 -13.31
CA ASN A 5 -46.58 -44.03 -12.13
C ASN A 5 -45.09 -44.42 -12.13
N ILE A 6 -44.30 -43.80 -11.25
CA ILE A 6 -43.80 -44.29 -9.94
C ILE A 6 -42.59 -45.22 -10.11
N LEU A 7 -41.42 -44.74 -9.66
CA LEU A 7 -40.47 -45.57 -8.92
C LEU A 7 -39.84 -44.72 -7.82
N ASP A 8 -40.23 -45.13 -6.62
CA ASP A 8 -39.83 -44.74 -5.28
C ASP A 8 -38.70 -45.70 -4.86
N VAL A 9 -37.57 -45.18 -4.35
CA VAL A 9 -36.56 -45.99 -3.67
C VAL A 9 -36.08 -45.21 -2.46
N SER A 10 -36.69 -45.53 -1.32
CA SER A 10 -36.19 -45.28 0.02
C SER A 10 -35.03 -46.23 0.36
N GLY A 11 -34.08 -45.79 1.19
CA GLY A 11 -33.11 -46.68 1.83
C GLY A 11 -32.16 -45.97 2.81
N GLU A 12 -32.60 -45.88 4.07
CA GLU A 12 -31.83 -46.09 5.33
C GLU A 12 -30.52 -45.29 5.54
N ALA A 13 -30.46 -44.32 6.46
CA ALA A 13 -30.38 -44.49 7.92
C ALA A 13 -29.17 -45.30 8.41
N MET A 14 -28.06 -44.61 8.71
CA MET A 14 -27.18 -45.00 9.82
C MET A 14 -26.81 -43.79 10.67
N ARG A 15 -27.38 -43.80 11.87
CA ARG A 15 -26.91 -43.06 13.04
C ARG A 15 -25.53 -43.59 13.44
N SER A 16 -24.63 -42.70 13.80
CA SER A 16 -23.56 -43.00 14.74
C SER A 16 -23.41 -41.80 15.65
N GLU A 17 -23.89 -41.98 16.87
CA GLU A 17 -23.60 -41.15 18.03
C GLU A 17 -22.12 -41.28 18.38
N SER A 18 -21.43 -40.15 18.55
CA SER A 18 -20.24 -40.10 19.41
C SER A 18 -20.20 -38.75 20.13
N THR A 19 -20.58 -38.82 21.39
CA THR A 19 -20.34 -37.81 22.42
C THR A 19 -18.86 -37.74 22.75
N ALA A 20 -18.26 -36.56 22.66
CA ALA A 20 -17.04 -36.21 23.37
C ALA A 20 -17.06 -34.72 23.72
N THR A 21 -17.51 -34.46 24.93
CA THR A 21 -17.19 -33.28 25.75
C THR A 21 -15.68 -33.14 25.89
N GLU A 22 -15.13 -31.98 25.54
CA GLU A 22 -13.86 -31.52 26.13
C GLU A 22 -13.77 -29.99 26.10
N GLU A 23 -13.10 -29.50 27.12
CA GLU A 23 -13.38 -28.26 27.83
C GLU A 23 -12.75 -27.02 27.17
N ALA A 24 -13.49 -25.92 27.25
CA ALA A 24 -12.99 -24.59 26.96
C ALA A 24 -12.00 -24.14 28.05
N SER A 25 -10.72 -24.01 27.70
CA SER A 25 -9.76 -23.20 28.45
C SER A 25 -9.43 -21.94 27.65
N SER A 26 -10.15 -20.85 27.94
CA SER A 26 -9.83 -19.52 27.45
C SER A 26 -8.71 -18.90 28.28
N THR A 27 -7.47 -19.05 27.83
CA THR A 27 -6.33 -18.32 28.39
C THR A 27 -6.39 -16.86 27.92
N ILE A 28 -6.88 -15.99 28.79
CA ILE A 28 -6.82 -14.53 28.63
C ILE A 28 -5.36 -14.11 28.80
N LEU A 29 -4.66 -13.84 27.70
CA LEU A 29 -3.37 -13.18 27.72
C LEU A 29 -3.56 -11.67 27.87
N THR A 30 -3.38 -11.19 29.10
CA THR A 30 -3.29 -9.75 29.41
C THR A 30 -1.89 -9.27 29.06
N PHE A 31 -1.74 -8.47 28.01
CA PHE A 31 -0.48 -7.79 27.72
C PHE A 31 -0.43 -6.45 28.49
N PRO A 32 0.67 -6.15 29.21
CA PRO A 32 0.85 -4.86 29.83
C PRO A 32 1.15 -3.82 28.76
N SER A 33 0.19 -2.93 28.49
CA SER A 33 0.41 -1.72 27.70
C SER A 33 1.18 -0.71 28.56
N SER A 34 2.49 -0.60 28.33
CA SER A 34 3.27 0.51 28.87
C SER A 34 3.07 1.74 27.97
N PHE A 35 2.12 2.59 28.35
CA PHE A 35 2.00 3.94 27.80
C PHE A 35 3.20 4.77 28.27
N ILE A 36 4.04 5.20 27.34
CA ILE A 36 4.98 6.30 27.55
C ILE A 36 4.30 7.55 26.96
N GLU A 37 3.74 8.39 27.83
CA GLU A 37 3.30 9.73 27.45
C GLU A 37 4.51 10.57 27.05
N VAL A 38 4.48 11.10 25.82
CA VAL A 38 5.44 12.10 25.37
C VAL A 38 4.83 13.49 25.64
N PRO A 39 5.45 14.33 26.49
CA PRO A 39 4.90 15.66 26.78
C PRO A 39 5.03 16.56 25.55
N ILE A 40 3.90 17.06 25.06
CA ILE A 40 3.85 18.11 24.04
C ILE A 40 4.02 19.46 24.75
N THR A 41 5.24 20.01 24.76
CA THR A 41 5.44 21.41 25.14
C THR A 41 4.90 22.32 24.04
N ARG A 42 3.72 22.91 24.27
CA ARG A 42 3.22 24.06 23.51
C ARG A 42 3.90 25.33 24.00
N THR A 43 4.83 25.88 23.22
CA THR A 43 5.29 27.25 23.44
C THR A 43 4.31 28.22 22.81
N SER A 44 3.51 28.90 23.63
CA SER A 44 2.69 30.04 23.24
C SER A 44 3.59 31.29 23.14
N SER A 45 3.72 31.87 21.96
CA SER A 45 4.27 33.22 21.81
C SER A 45 3.11 34.22 21.70
N THR A 46 2.89 34.96 22.78
CA THR A 46 2.09 36.19 22.78
C THR A 46 2.81 37.26 21.97
N ALA A 47 2.14 37.77 20.93
CA ALA A 47 2.54 38.98 20.25
C ALA A 47 2.23 40.19 21.13
N SER A 48 3.20 41.07 21.33
CA SER A 48 3.00 42.43 21.80
C SER A 48 3.60 43.38 20.78
N ASP A 49 2.72 44.13 20.13
CA ASP A 49 3.05 45.23 19.24
C ASP A 49 3.78 46.34 19.99
N SER A 50 4.86 46.86 19.38
CA SER A 50 5.19 48.27 19.49
C SER A 50 6.16 48.68 18.39
N SER A 51 5.66 49.54 17.52
CA SER A 51 6.35 50.30 16.50
C SER A 51 7.41 51.25 17.07
N ALA A 52 8.59 51.28 16.47
CA ALA A 52 9.39 52.50 16.36
C ALA A 52 10.37 52.37 15.18
N ALA A 53 10.28 53.32 14.26
CA ALA A 53 11.17 53.48 13.12
C ALA A 53 12.55 53.94 13.58
N VAL A 54 13.63 53.36 13.03
CA VAL A 54 14.95 53.99 12.98
C VAL A 54 15.66 53.61 11.68
N HIS A 55 16.03 54.65 10.93
CA HIS A 55 16.91 54.63 9.77
C HIS A 55 18.32 54.12 10.10
N GLY A 56 19.00 53.51 9.13
CA GLY A 56 20.41 53.84 8.91
C GLY A 56 21.38 52.69 8.65
N SER A 57 21.94 52.77 7.44
CA SER A 57 23.36 52.59 7.12
C SER A 57 23.97 51.20 7.01
N VAL A 58 24.43 50.93 5.79
CA VAL A 58 25.34 49.86 5.39
C VAL A 58 26.78 50.35 5.62
N GLY A 59 27.58 49.54 6.31
CA GLY A 59 29.04 49.71 6.45
C GLY A 59 29.74 48.35 6.31
N PRO A 60 30.97 48.31 5.75
CA PRO A 60 31.57 47.10 5.20
C PRO A 60 32.20 46.18 6.26
N ALA A 61 32.47 44.95 5.83
CA ALA A 61 33.14 43.90 6.59
C ALA A 61 34.64 44.20 6.74
N ASP A 62 35.12 44.21 7.98
CA ASP A 62 36.54 44.18 8.30
C ASP A 62 36.94 42.78 8.82
N ASP A 63 38.05 42.32 8.25
CA ASP A 63 38.85 41.16 8.63
C ASP A 63 39.36 41.28 10.07
N VAL A 64 39.19 40.21 10.88
CA VAL A 64 40.01 40.01 12.09
C VAL A 64 40.38 38.54 12.25
N ALA A 65 41.64 38.29 11.87
CA ALA A 65 42.69 37.55 12.57
C ALA A 65 42.37 36.23 13.31
N LEU A 66 43.03 35.19 12.81
CA LEU A 66 43.48 33.99 13.52
C LEU A 66 44.19 34.35 14.83
N THR A 67 43.81 33.68 15.91
CA THR A 67 44.66 33.54 17.10
C THR A 67 44.71 32.08 17.51
N GLU A 68 45.91 31.51 17.46
CA GLU A 68 46.28 30.22 18.03
C GLU A 68 46.03 30.24 19.55
N THR A 69 45.60 29.11 20.10
CA THR A 69 45.57 28.91 21.55
C THR A 69 46.21 27.57 21.88
N GLU A 70 47.26 27.66 22.70
CA GLU A 70 48.05 26.56 23.25
C GLU A 70 47.21 25.47 23.92
N VAL A 71 47.61 24.23 23.69
CA VAL A 71 47.15 23.05 24.41
C VAL A 71 48.09 22.83 25.60
N VAL A 72 47.60 23.11 26.82
CA VAL A 72 48.22 22.64 28.06
C VAL A 72 47.34 21.53 28.63
N GLY A 73 47.94 20.34 28.78
CA GLY A 73 47.29 19.16 29.30
C GLY A 73 47.00 19.25 30.79
N THR A 74 45.84 18.75 31.22
CA THR A 74 45.63 18.30 32.59
C THR A 74 44.66 17.13 32.60
N THR A 75 45.13 16.02 33.15
CA THR A 75 44.42 14.75 33.33
C THR A 75 43.38 14.91 34.43
N VAL A 76 42.08 14.88 34.10
CA VAL A 76 40.99 14.76 35.07
C VAL A 76 39.89 13.86 34.50
N GLN A 77 39.28 13.10 35.42
CA GLN A 77 38.29 12.04 35.31
C GLN A 77 37.17 12.25 34.28
N GLY A 78 36.73 11.14 33.69
CA GLY A 78 36.01 11.05 32.42
C GLY A 78 34.69 11.84 32.31
N PRO A 79 34.36 12.32 31.09
CA PRO A 79 33.05 12.83 30.79
C PRO A 79 32.13 11.71 30.28
N LEU A 80 30.93 11.63 30.86
CA LEU A 80 29.76 11.09 30.16
C LEU A 80 29.72 11.72 28.76
N ILE A 81 29.89 10.88 27.73
CA ILE A 81 29.84 11.32 26.34
C ILE A 81 28.53 12.09 26.14
N PRO A 82 28.57 13.39 25.84
CA PRO A 82 27.37 14.12 25.48
C PRO A 82 26.85 13.48 24.20
N THR A 83 25.66 12.87 24.24
CA THR A 83 24.95 12.47 23.02
C THR A 83 24.58 13.76 22.28
N SER A 84 25.53 14.31 21.54
CA SER A 84 25.36 15.47 20.70
C SER A 84 24.31 15.09 19.66
N ARG A 85 23.09 15.59 19.81
CA ARG A 85 22.06 15.46 18.78
C ARG A 85 22.41 16.44 17.68
N THR A 86 22.71 15.96 16.47
CA THR A 86 22.75 16.87 15.31
C THR A 86 21.30 17.19 14.96
N VAL A 87 20.92 18.45 15.16
CA VAL A 87 19.62 18.95 14.72
C VAL A 87 19.78 19.38 13.27
N ILE A 88 19.31 18.56 12.33
CA ILE A 88 19.23 18.97 10.92
C ILE A 88 17.90 19.68 10.74
N LYS A 89 17.94 21.01 10.66
CA LYS A 89 16.77 21.82 10.29
C LYS A 89 16.60 21.75 8.79
N VAL A 90 15.76 20.85 8.31
CA VAL A 90 15.38 20.82 6.90
C VAL A 90 14.27 21.84 6.68
N ARG A 91 14.58 22.94 6.00
CA ARG A 91 13.56 23.91 5.58
C ARG A 91 12.88 23.34 4.34
N ALA A 92 11.69 22.79 4.49
CA ALA A 92 10.89 22.40 3.33
C ALA A 92 10.60 23.65 2.48
N PRO A 93 10.91 23.66 1.17
CA PRO A 93 10.48 24.73 0.29
C PRO A 93 8.95 24.86 0.37
N ARG A 94 8.46 26.10 0.40
CA ARG A 94 7.04 26.41 0.44
C ARG A 94 6.36 25.64 -0.70
N ALA A 95 5.46 24.72 -0.39
CA ALA A 95 4.56 24.20 -1.41
C ALA A 95 3.76 25.40 -1.91
N LEU A 96 4.05 25.87 -3.13
CA LEU A 96 3.30 26.91 -3.82
C LEU A 96 1.88 26.37 -4.07
N ARG A 97 1.04 26.40 -3.05
CA ARG A 97 -0.39 26.34 -3.21
C ARG A 97 -0.80 27.73 -3.66
N HIS A 98 -1.39 27.83 -4.85
CA HIS A 98 -2.04 29.03 -5.35
C HIS A 98 -3.27 29.33 -4.47
N ALA A 99 -3.04 29.89 -3.29
CA ALA A 99 -4.05 30.52 -2.46
C ALA A 99 -3.33 31.46 -1.48
N LYS A 100 -3.74 32.73 -1.48
CA LYS A 100 -3.40 33.70 -0.45
C LYS A 100 -3.87 33.15 0.91
N LEU A 101 -2.98 32.50 1.64
CA LEU A 101 -3.17 32.28 3.07
C LEU A 101 -1.94 32.82 3.79
N GLU A 102 -2.15 33.92 4.50
CA GLU A 102 -1.25 34.42 5.52
C GLU A 102 -1.29 33.42 6.69
N GLY A 103 -0.27 32.58 6.77
CA GLY A 103 -0.06 31.62 7.85
C GLY A 103 1.42 31.34 7.98
N ALA A 104 1.93 31.36 9.22
CA ALA A 104 3.32 31.09 9.53
C ALA A 104 3.74 29.71 8.98
N GLY A 105 4.84 29.65 8.23
CA GLY A 105 5.38 28.38 7.74
C GLY A 105 5.80 27.47 8.89
N SER A 106 5.44 26.19 8.81
CA SER A 106 5.84 25.18 9.79
C SER A 106 7.26 24.68 9.51
N VAL A 107 8.14 24.72 10.52
CA VAL A 107 9.47 24.09 10.46
C VAL A 107 9.34 22.66 11.01
N ILE A 108 9.63 21.67 10.17
CA ILE A 108 9.68 20.27 10.60
C ILE A 108 11.12 19.97 11.03
N GLN A 109 11.31 19.70 12.33
CA GLN A 109 12.60 19.28 12.86
C GLN A 109 12.68 17.75 12.84
N VAL A 110 13.51 17.20 11.95
CA VAL A 110 13.83 15.77 11.93
C VAL A 110 15.13 15.56 12.70
N SER A 111 15.04 15.03 13.92
CA SER A 111 16.22 14.68 14.73
C SER A 111 16.53 13.20 14.59
N VAL A 112 17.63 12.87 13.90
CA VAL A 112 18.12 11.50 13.79
C VAL A 112 18.99 11.19 15.02
N PRO A 113 18.65 10.21 15.87
CA PRO A 113 19.46 9.86 17.03
C PRO A 113 20.84 9.36 16.58
N ARG A 114 21.89 10.10 16.94
CA ARG A 114 23.28 9.70 16.79
C ARG A 114 23.56 8.50 17.71
N ARG A 115 23.44 7.28 17.18
CA ARG A 115 24.06 6.10 17.80
C ARG A 115 25.15 5.44 16.97
N VAL A 116 25.44 5.94 15.75
CA VAL A 116 26.49 5.36 14.93
C VAL A 116 27.21 6.45 14.12
N LEU A 117 28.32 6.97 14.65
CA LEU A 117 29.32 7.74 13.91
C LEU A 117 30.41 6.80 13.36
N THR A 118 30.00 5.68 12.75
CA THR A 118 30.87 5.04 11.76
C THR A 118 30.29 5.42 10.41
N PHE A 119 30.99 6.32 9.69
CA PHE A 119 30.76 6.55 8.27
C PHE A 119 30.96 5.23 7.55
N ARG A 120 29.86 4.48 7.41
CA ARG A 120 29.80 3.28 6.60
C ARG A 120 29.46 3.71 5.19
N LEU A 121 30.50 3.84 4.35
CA LEU A 121 30.36 4.09 2.91
C LEU A 121 29.46 3.05 2.23
N ASP A 122 29.35 1.86 2.82
CA ASP A 122 28.51 0.74 2.40
C ASP A 122 27.02 0.88 2.80
N SER A 123 26.67 1.78 3.72
CA SER A 123 25.28 1.95 4.15
C SER A 123 24.57 3.01 3.32
N PRO A 124 23.35 2.74 2.81
CA PRO A 124 22.60 3.74 2.07
C PRO A 124 22.32 4.98 2.93
N ALA A 125 22.51 6.17 2.34
CA ALA A 125 22.22 7.42 3.02
C ALA A 125 20.73 7.46 3.43
N LYS A 126 20.47 7.74 4.71
CA LYS A 126 19.11 7.93 5.23
C LYS A 126 18.54 9.25 4.71
N ARG A 127 17.28 9.24 4.29
CA ARG A 127 16.53 10.34 3.67
C ARG A 127 15.22 10.54 4.39
N ALA A 128 14.60 11.71 4.20
CA ALA A 128 13.27 12.00 4.71
C ALA A 128 12.24 12.03 3.57
N ALA A 129 11.02 11.60 3.86
CA ALA A 129 9.88 11.68 2.95
C ALA A 129 8.59 11.95 3.71
N PHE A 130 7.57 12.42 2.99
CA PHE A 130 6.18 12.32 3.44
C PHE A 130 5.64 10.98 2.96
N LEU A 131 5.17 10.16 3.90
CA LEU A 131 4.42 8.94 3.63
C LEU A 131 2.93 9.24 3.74
N TYR A 132 2.20 8.83 2.72
CA TYR A 132 0.76 8.94 2.61
C TYR A 132 0.18 7.54 2.68
N GLU A 133 -0.61 7.31 3.72
CA GLU A 133 -1.26 6.04 4.00
C GLU A 133 -2.76 6.24 3.82
N LEU A 134 -3.36 5.48 2.89
CA LEU A 134 -4.81 5.51 2.72
C LEU A 134 -5.46 4.71 3.87
N LYS A 135 -6.30 5.38 4.66
CA LYS A 135 -7.11 4.76 5.73
C LYS A 135 -8.59 4.84 5.37
N ASP A 136 -9.30 3.73 5.61
CA ASP A 136 -10.76 3.67 5.68
C ASP A 136 -11.50 4.31 4.49
N PHE A 137 -10.95 4.20 3.27
CA PHE A 137 -11.50 4.88 2.10
C PHE A 137 -12.91 4.40 1.72
N TYR A 138 -13.24 3.15 2.03
CA TYR A 138 -14.54 2.57 1.75
C TYR A 138 -15.30 2.34 3.07
N GLU A 139 -16.33 3.16 3.28
CA GLU A 139 -17.21 3.05 4.46
C GLU A 139 -17.82 1.65 4.55
N HIS A 140 -17.77 1.07 5.76
CA HIS A 140 -18.39 -0.21 6.06
C HIS A 140 -19.90 -0.15 5.74
N GLY A 141 -20.37 -1.04 4.87
CA GLY A 141 -21.79 -1.18 4.55
C GLY A 141 -22.25 -0.54 3.22
N ARG A 142 -21.40 0.24 2.54
CA ARG A 142 -21.67 0.66 1.16
C ARG A 142 -20.92 -0.22 0.16
N THR A 143 -21.50 -0.42 -1.03
CA THR A 143 -20.78 -1.07 -2.13
C THR A 143 -19.64 -0.14 -2.55
N PRO A 144 -18.37 -0.56 -2.43
CA PRO A 144 -17.25 0.30 -2.78
C PRO A 144 -17.28 0.57 -4.29
N SER A 145 -17.02 1.82 -4.66
CA SER A 145 -16.89 2.25 -6.05
C SER A 145 -15.45 2.66 -6.29
N TYR A 146 -14.78 2.03 -7.26
CA TYR A 146 -13.39 2.36 -7.55
C TYR A 146 -13.30 3.77 -8.14
N VAL A 147 -12.69 4.70 -7.41
CA VAL A 147 -12.45 6.08 -7.88
C VAL A 147 -10.93 6.27 -8.01
N PRO A 148 -10.36 6.24 -9.23
CA PRO A 148 -8.90 6.27 -9.42
C PRO A 148 -8.26 7.56 -8.89
N ASP A 149 -8.92 8.70 -9.09
CA ASP A 149 -8.44 10.01 -8.60
C ASP A 149 -8.94 10.37 -7.20
N GLY A 150 -9.63 9.43 -6.54
CA GLY A 150 -10.21 9.61 -5.22
C GLY A 150 -9.13 9.76 -4.17
N GLY A 151 -8.78 11.01 -3.81
CA GLY A 151 -7.66 11.30 -2.92
C GLY A 151 -8.01 11.56 -1.46
N THR A 152 -9.22 11.22 -1.00
CA THR A 152 -9.64 11.49 0.39
C THR A 152 -9.13 10.40 1.35
N GLY A 153 -8.98 10.70 2.64
CA GLY A 153 -8.68 9.66 3.65
C GLY A 153 -7.20 9.27 3.81
N PHE A 154 -6.27 10.04 3.26
CA PHE A 154 -4.84 9.83 3.52
C PHE A 154 -4.43 10.39 4.87
N THR A 155 -3.74 9.59 5.67
CA THR A 155 -2.91 10.08 6.78
C THR A 155 -1.50 10.38 6.28
N GLU A 156 -0.99 11.55 6.63
CA GLU A 156 0.37 11.99 6.29
C GLU A 156 1.30 11.81 7.49
N ALA A 157 2.47 11.20 7.27
CA ALA A 157 3.52 11.06 8.26
C ALA A 157 4.88 11.42 7.66
N VAL A 158 5.78 11.99 8.46
CA VAL A 158 7.18 12.18 8.05
C VAL A 158 7.97 10.95 8.43
N VAL A 159 8.67 10.36 7.47
CA VAL A 159 9.41 9.11 7.64
C VAL A 159 10.87 9.26 7.25
N VAL A 160 11.72 8.46 7.89
CA VAL A 160 13.13 8.33 7.53
C VAL A 160 13.35 6.96 6.89
N TYR A 161 14.05 6.92 5.76
CA TYR A 161 14.22 5.70 4.97
C TYR A 161 15.59 5.67 4.28
N GLY A 162 16.08 4.47 3.97
CA GLY A 162 17.23 4.25 3.10
C GLY A 162 16.78 3.63 1.78
N ILE A 163 17.41 4.04 0.67
CA ILE A 163 17.23 3.42 -0.65
C ILE A 163 18.47 2.62 -0.98
N GLY A 164 18.29 1.33 -1.23
CA GLY A 164 19.34 0.41 -1.62
C GLY A 164 19.49 0.28 -3.13
N ARG A 165 19.97 -0.88 -3.56
CA ARG A 165 20.24 -1.19 -4.97
C ARG A 165 18.96 -1.31 -5.81
N LYS A 166 19.12 -1.20 -7.13
CA LYS A 166 18.08 -1.56 -8.10
C LYS A 166 17.80 -3.06 -7.98
N VAL A 167 16.53 -3.41 -7.88
CA VAL A 167 16.07 -4.80 -7.91
C VAL A 167 16.06 -5.25 -9.36
N ASP A 168 16.61 -6.42 -9.63
CA ASP A 168 16.61 -6.97 -10.97
C ASP A 168 15.20 -7.41 -11.38
N LEU A 169 14.70 -6.80 -12.44
CA LEU A 169 13.40 -7.09 -13.04
C LEU A 169 13.54 -7.83 -14.38
N SER A 170 14.75 -8.27 -14.76
CA SER A 170 15.06 -8.91 -16.04
C SER A 170 14.14 -10.09 -16.39
N LEU A 171 13.68 -10.82 -15.38
CA LEU A 171 12.77 -11.97 -15.54
C LEU A 171 11.29 -11.57 -15.57
N THR A 172 10.97 -10.29 -15.48
CA THR A 172 9.61 -9.77 -15.45
C THR A 172 9.32 -8.98 -16.73
N ARG A 173 8.06 -9.03 -17.18
CA ARG A 173 7.62 -8.19 -18.32
C ARG A 173 7.68 -6.69 -18.02
N ASP A 174 7.75 -6.33 -16.75
CA ASP A 174 7.74 -4.96 -16.26
C ASP A 174 9.12 -4.27 -16.40
N VAL A 175 10.16 -4.99 -16.89
CA VAL A 175 11.57 -4.55 -16.94
C VAL A 175 11.81 -3.23 -17.69
N ASN A 176 11.02 -2.93 -18.71
CA ASN A 176 11.22 -1.75 -19.55
C ASN A 176 10.54 -0.49 -19.00
N ASP A 177 9.54 -0.67 -18.15
CA ASP A 177 8.61 0.39 -17.75
C ASP A 177 8.79 0.77 -16.28
N TRP A 178 9.09 -0.22 -15.44
CA TRP A 178 9.17 -0.07 -13.99
C TRP A 178 10.61 -0.05 -13.48
N CYS A 179 10.85 0.89 -12.57
CA CYS A 179 12.04 0.94 -11.75
C CYS A 179 11.68 0.47 -10.33
N VAL A 180 12.44 -0.50 -9.81
CA VAL A 180 12.28 -0.99 -8.45
C VAL A 180 13.62 -0.91 -7.72
N ARG A 181 13.61 -0.38 -6.50
CA ARG A 181 14.79 -0.30 -5.63
C ARG A 181 14.47 -0.85 -4.24
N GLU A 182 15.47 -1.39 -3.57
CA GLU A 182 15.31 -1.83 -2.17
C GLU A 182 15.01 -0.64 -1.25
N LEU A 183 14.09 -0.84 -0.31
CA LEU A 183 13.69 0.12 0.71
C LEU A 183 14.08 -0.41 2.10
N GLN A 184 14.71 0.44 2.90
CA GLN A 184 15.06 0.15 4.29
C GLN A 184 14.42 1.19 5.22
N GLY A 185 13.29 0.84 5.84
CA GLY A 185 12.64 1.63 6.87
C GLY A 185 13.08 1.25 8.28
N ASP A 186 12.46 1.89 9.27
CA ASP A 186 12.68 1.63 10.69
C ASP A 186 11.53 0.79 11.32
N GLY A 187 10.62 0.26 10.49
CA GLY A 187 9.59 -0.72 10.88
C GLY A 187 8.17 -0.17 11.03
N ASP A 188 8.02 1.12 11.33
CA ASP A 188 6.72 1.80 11.44
C ASP A 188 6.89 3.29 11.08
N PRO A 189 6.16 3.85 10.09
CA PRO A 189 5.18 3.21 9.19
C PRO A 189 5.81 2.60 7.91
N VAL A 190 7.13 2.72 7.72
CA VAL A 190 7.86 2.17 6.57
C VAL A 190 8.40 0.79 6.93
N PRO A 191 8.18 -0.26 6.10
CA PRO A 191 8.67 -1.60 6.40
C PRO A 191 10.19 -1.64 6.55
N TYR A 192 10.70 -2.46 7.49
CA TYR A 192 12.14 -2.68 7.67
C TYR A 192 12.85 -3.08 6.38
N LYS A 193 12.19 -3.92 5.58
CA LYS A 193 12.64 -4.35 4.27
C LYS A 193 11.45 -4.31 3.31
N GLY A 194 11.52 -3.41 2.35
CA GLY A 194 10.50 -3.24 1.32
C GLY A 194 11.11 -2.95 -0.03
N ILE A 195 10.28 -2.46 -0.93
CA ILE A 195 10.70 -1.92 -2.21
C ILE A 195 10.06 -0.56 -2.45
N VAL A 196 10.78 0.29 -3.17
CA VAL A 196 10.23 1.47 -3.81
C VAL A 196 10.04 1.16 -5.28
N ARG A 197 8.82 1.39 -5.79
CA ARG A 197 8.43 1.15 -7.17
C ARG A 197 7.94 2.45 -7.81
N PHE A 198 8.40 2.72 -9.03
CA PHE A 198 7.95 3.86 -9.83
C PHE A 198 8.13 3.59 -11.32
N HIS A 199 7.31 4.24 -12.14
CA HIS A 199 7.44 4.14 -13.58
C HIS A 199 8.50 5.11 -14.09
N SER A 200 9.27 4.73 -15.11
CA SER A 200 10.33 5.58 -15.71
C SER A 200 9.79 6.94 -16.17
N ARG A 201 8.58 6.96 -16.75
CA ARG A 201 7.87 8.19 -17.17
C ARG A 201 7.44 9.14 -16.04
N TRP A 202 7.41 8.69 -14.78
CA TRP A 202 6.96 9.54 -13.67
C TRP A 202 7.95 10.65 -13.32
N SER A 203 9.20 10.55 -13.77
CA SER A 203 10.22 11.59 -13.62
C SER A 203 10.00 12.77 -14.56
N CYS A 204 9.17 12.62 -15.61
CA CYS A 204 9.01 13.64 -16.65
C CYS A 204 8.29 14.92 -16.17
N SER A 205 7.49 14.86 -15.10
CA SER A 205 6.92 16.07 -14.49
C SER A 205 6.65 15.93 -13.00
N ALA A 206 6.61 17.06 -12.29
CA ALA A 206 6.38 17.09 -10.84
C ALA A 206 4.99 16.57 -10.39
N ARG A 207 4.02 16.48 -11.32
CA ARG A 207 2.64 16.04 -11.06
C ARG A 207 2.29 14.69 -11.66
N SER A 208 2.81 14.33 -12.84
CA SER A 208 2.47 13.07 -13.52
C SER A 208 2.71 11.85 -12.64
N GLY A 209 3.85 11.79 -11.93
CA GLY A 209 4.12 10.69 -11.02
C GLY A 209 3.15 10.60 -9.83
N ARG A 210 2.54 11.72 -9.41
CA ARG A 210 1.59 11.72 -8.29
C ARG A 210 0.30 11.01 -8.67
N ASP A 211 -0.30 11.42 -9.77
CA ASP A 211 -1.66 11.02 -10.12
C ASP A 211 -1.69 9.51 -10.47
N HIS A 212 -0.69 9.02 -11.21
CA HIS A 212 -0.54 7.58 -11.48
C HIS A 212 -0.23 6.74 -10.23
N ALA A 213 0.62 7.24 -9.33
CA ALA A 213 0.92 6.52 -8.09
C ALA A 213 -0.32 6.48 -7.17
N LEU A 214 -1.09 7.58 -7.14
CA LEU A 214 -2.34 7.66 -6.40
C LEU A 214 -3.38 6.66 -6.94
N GLU A 215 -3.55 6.59 -8.26
CA GLU A 215 -4.43 5.62 -8.92
C GLU A 215 -4.10 4.17 -8.51
N LEU A 216 -2.83 3.79 -8.53
CA LEU A 216 -2.41 2.44 -8.16
C LEU A 216 -2.62 2.13 -6.67
N VAL A 217 -2.35 3.10 -5.79
CA VAL A 217 -2.64 2.95 -4.35
C VAL A 217 -4.15 2.79 -4.12
N ASN A 218 -4.97 3.56 -4.84
CA ASN A 218 -6.43 3.45 -4.79
C ASN A 218 -6.92 2.10 -5.33
N ALA A 219 -6.30 1.57 -6.38
CA ALA A 219 -6.60 0.25 -6.91
C ALA A 219 -6.34 -0.85 -5.87
N HIS A 220 -5.20 -0.80 -5.19
CA HIS A 220 -4.89 -1.74 -4.10
C HIS A 220 -5.90 -1.66 -2.95
N ALA A 221 -6.25 -0.47 -2.48
CA ALA A 221 -7.23 -0.30 -1.41
C ALA A 221 -8.64 -0.77 -1.82
N TYR A 222 -9.04 -0.50 -3.06
CA TYR A 222 -10.30 -0.99 -3.62
C TYR A 222 -10.35 -2.51 -3.65
N VAL A 223 -9.33 -3.15 -4.20
CA VAL A 223 -9.27 -4.61 -4.30
C VAL A 223 -9.18 -5.26 -2.93
N ALA A 224 -8.47 -4.67 -1.96
CA ALA A 224 -8.46 -5.13 -0.58
C ALA A 224 -9.87 -5.15 0.02
N THR A 225 -10.62 -4.07 -0.16
CA THR A 225 -12.01 -3.97 0.33
C THR A 225 -12.93 -4.98 -0.35
N MET A 226 -12.82 -5.13 -1.68
CA MET A 226 -13.62 -6.09 -2.43
C MET A 226 -13.30 -7.53 -2.04
N LEU A 227 -12.05 -7.83 -1.70
CA LEU A 227 -11.63 -9.15 -1.25
C LEU A 227 -12.31 -9.52 0.08
N GLU A 228 -12.44 -8.58 1.00
CA GLU A 228 -13.19 -8.79 2.24
C GLU A 228 -14.68 -9.04 1.98
N LEU A 229 -15.30 -8.34 1.03
CA LEU A 229 -16.68 -8.61 0.61
C LEU A 229 -16.83 -9.99 -0.04
N PHE A 230 -15.84 -10.42 -0.83
CA PHE A 230 -15.80 -11.74 -1.45
C PHE A 230 -15.70 -12.85 -0.38
N LYS A 231 -14.77 -12.72 0.58
CA LYS A 231 -14.63 -13.62 1.73
C LYS A 231 -15.92 -13.68 2.55
N ALA A 232 -16.53 -12.53 2.85
CA ALA A 232 -17.78 -12.46 3.58
C ALA A 232 -18.93 -13.16 2.83
N ARG A 233 -18.94 -13.06 1.49
CA ARG A 233 -19.93 -13.77 0.67
C ARG A 233 -19.71 -15.28 0.68
N LEU A 234 -18.47 -15.76 0.59
CA LEU A 234 -18.15 -17.18 0.73
C LEU A 234 -18.53 -17.73 2.11
N ARG A 235 -18.27 -16.95 3.17
CA ARG A 235 -18.68 -17.29 4.53
C ARG A 235 -20.20 -17.45 4.63
N LYS A 236 -20.95 -16.50 4.05
CA LYS A 236 -22.42 -16.58 4.00
C LYS A 236 -22.88 -17.83 3.25
N LEU A 237 -22.28 -18.13 2.09
CA LEU A 237 -22.60 -19.33 1.32
C LEU A 237 -22.39 -20.61 2.14
N TRP A 238 -21.29 -20.68 2.90
CA TRP A 238 -21.03 -21.80 3.80
C TRP A 238 -22.09 -21.89 4.91
N HIS A 239 -22.43 -20.79 5.58
CA HIS A 239 -23.46 -20.81 6.63
C HIS A 239 -24.87 -21.15 6.10
N ASP A 240 -25.20 -20.72 4.88
CA ASP A 240 -26.53 -20.94 4.30
C ASP A 240 -26.75 -22.40 3.88
N GLN A 241 -25.69 -23.14 3.50
CA GLN A 241 -25.82 -24.51 2.96
C GLN A 241 -25.11 -25.59 3.80
N GLU A 242 -24.22 -25.21 4.71
CA GLU A 242 -23.44 -26.09 5.60
C GLU A 242 -22.64 -27.20 4.87
N VAL A 243 -22.28 -26.97 3.59
CA VAL A 243 -21.48 -27.91 2.78
C VAL A 243 -19.99 -27.74 3.08
N ARG A 244 -19.28 -28.86 3.31
CA ARG A 244 -17.83 -28.90 3.60
C ARG A 244 -16.97 -28.22 2.53
N GLU A 245 -17.35 -28.34 1.26
CA GLU A 245 -16.65 -27.68 0.15
C GLU A 245 -16.67 -26.14 0.29
N PHE A 246 -17.80 -25.55 0.70
CA PHE A 246 -17.90 -24.10 0.89
C PHE A 246 -17.11 -23.63 2.11
N GLN A 247 -17.05 -24.45 3.16
CA GLN A 247 -16.14 -24.22 4.28
C GLN A 247 -14.70 -24.14 3.81
N GLU A 248 -14.26 -25.11 3.01
CA GLU A 248 -12.89 -25.15 2.47
C GLU A 248 -12.60 -23.93 1.60
N TRP A 249 -13.55 -23.54 0.74
CA TRP A 249 -13.41 -22.32 -0.06
C TRP A 249 -13.26 -21.07 0.80
N PHE A 250 -14.09 -20.92 1.83
CA PHE A 250 -13.99 -19.81 2.76
C PHE A 250 -12.63 -19.81 3.47
N LEU A 251 -12.23 -20.92 4.09
CA LEU A 251 -10.97 -21.04 4.83
C LEU A 251 -9.75 -20.77 3.94
N ARG A 252 -9.73 -21.28 2.70
CA ARG A 252 -8.66 -20.99 1.74
C ARG A 252 -8.67 -19.53 1.33
N SER A 253 -9.84 -18.97 1.00
CA SER A 253 -9.96 -17.55 0.62
C SER A 253 -9.53 -16.61 1.74
N TYR A 254 -9.65 -17.02 3.00
CA TYR A 254 -9.26 -16.22 4.16
C TYR A 254 -7.76 -15.89 4.18
N ASN A 255 -6.92 -16.79 3.62
CA ASN A 255 -5.47 -16.58 3.49
C ASN A 255 -5.11 -15.55 2.40
N LEU A 256 -6.02 -15.29 1.46
CA LEU A 256 -5.79 -14.26 0.44
C LEU A 256 -5.77 -12.88 1.12
N HIS A 257 -4.76 -12.07 0.83
CA HIS A 257 -4.73 -10.70 1.29
C HIS A 257 -4.00 -9.79 0.32
N VAL A 258 -4.44 -8.55 0.21
CA VAL A 258 -3.80 -7.55 -0.65
C VAL A 258 -2.72 -6.83 0.16
N HIS A 259 -1.48 -6.85 -0.34
CA HIS A 259 -0.42 -6.09 0.28
C HIS A 259 -0.74 -4.60 0.29
N ARG A 260 -0.41 -3.99 1.43
CA ARG A 260 -0.53 -2.56 1.61
C ARG A 260 0.50 -1.83 0.76
N VAL A 261 0.03 -0.83 0.03
CA VAL A 261 0.86 0.07 -0.77
C VAL A 261 0.72 1.47 -0.18
N PHE A 262 1.86 2.13 0.00
CA PHE A 262 1.91 3.50 0.49
C PHE A 262 2.38 4.41 -0.62
N LEU A 263 1.86 5.63 -0.64
CA LEU A 263 2.36 6.68 -1.52
C LEU A 263 3.43 7.45 -0.76
N MET A 264 4.61 7.65 -1.36
CA MET A 264 5.71 8.38 -0.73
C MET A 264 6.13 9.56 -1.60
N GLN A 265 6.17 10.75 -1.00
CA GLN A 265 6.74 11.95 -1.57
C GLN A 265 8.10 12.21 -0.96
N THR A 266 9.14 12.12 -1.77
CA THR A 266 10.51 12.32 -1.34
C THR A 266 10.81 13.80 -1.04
N ILE A 267 11.66 14.08 -0.05
CA ILE A 267 12.07 15.44 0.34
C ILE A 267 13.52 15.69 -0.09
N GLY A 268 13.75 16.83 -0.75
CA GLY A 268 15.08 17.29 -1.14
C GLY A 268 15.48 16.93 -2.57
N SER A 269 16.75 17.19 -2.92
CA SER A 269 17.33 16.77 -4.20
C SER A 269 17.42 15.26 -4.24
N LEU A 270 16.82 14.68 -5.26
CA LEU A 270 16.82 13.24 -5.48
C LEU A 270 18.11 12.87 -6.20
N ASP A 271 18.55 11.62 -6.06
CA ASP A 271 19.49 11.09 -7.06
C ASP A 271 18.84 11.25 -8.44
N ASP A 272 19.64 11.44 -9.49
CA ASP A 272 19.18 11.79 -10.84
C ASP A 272 18.05 10.88 -11.39
N ASP A 273 17.88 9.67 -10.84
CA ASP A 273 16.93 8.66 -11.33
C ASP A 273 15.64 8.50 -10.49
N LEU A 274 15.54 9.07 -9.28
CA LEU A 274 14.39 8.83 -8.39
C LEU A 274 13.35 9.93 -8.57
N PRO A 275 12.10 9.64 -8.98
CA PRO A 275 11.07 10.67 -9.09
C PRO A 275 10.58 11.13 -7.72
N ARG A 276 9.93 12.30 -7.70
CA ARG A 276 9.38 12.89 -6.48
C ARG A 276 8.33 12.02 -5.80
N TRP A 277 7.55 11.29 -6.59
CA TRP A 277 6.47 10.43 -6.13
C TRP A 277 6.80 9.00 -6.47
N VAL A 278 6.72 8.13 -5.46
CA VAL A 278 7.00 6.71 -5.58
C VAL A 278 6.01 5.91 -4.73
N MET A 279 5.84 4.63 -5.06
CA MET A 279 5.07 3.69 -4.26
C MET A 279 6.02 2.91 -3.35
N CYS A 280 5.61 2.68 -2.10
CA CYS A 280 6.32 1.82 -1.15
C CYS A 280 5.50 0.56 -0.91
N GLU A 281 6.15 -0.58 -1.07
CA GLU A 281 5.52 -1.90 -0.97
C GLU A 281 6.41 -2.83 -0.14
N THR A 282 5.83 -3.94 0.33
CA THR A 282 6.63 -5.04 0.87
C THR A 282 7.40 -5.70 -0.26
N ALA A 283 8.59 -6.25 0.04
CA ALA A 283 9.41 -6.89 -0.99
C ALA A 283 8.64 -8.05 -1.66
N ARG A 284 8.73 -8.13 -2.99
CA ARG A 284 8.05 -9.15 -3.78
C ARG A 284 8.60 -10.54 -3.46
N ASP A 285 7.71 -11.51 -3.25
CA ASP A 285 8.06 -12.92 -3.16
C ASP A 285 8.39 -13.50 -4.55
N SER A 286 9.46 -14.30 -4.65
CA SER A 286 9.88 -14.92 -5.91
C SER A 286 8.87 -15.92 -6.47
N SER A 287 7.96 -16.43 -5.65
CA SER A 287 6.88 -17.35 -6.05
C SER A 287 5.65 -16.64 -6.63
N SER A 288 5.63 -15.30 -6.60
CA SER A 288 4.55 -14.45 -7.12
C SER A 288 4.30 -14.68 -8.61
N LYS A 289 3.08 -15.10 -8.96
CA LYS A 289 2.63 -15.39 -10.34
C LYS A 289 1.55 -14.40 -10.76
N ARG A 290 1.58 -13.96 -12.02
CA ARG A 290 0.57 -13.08 -12.62
C ARG A 290 -0.59 -13.91 -13.20
N TYR A 291 -1.81 -13.63 -12.75
CA TYR A 291 -3.01 -14.38 -13.15
C TYR A 291 -3.72 -13.75 -14.36
N VAL A 292 -3.65 -12.43 -14.47
CA VAL A 292 -4.28 -11.67 -15.55
C VAL A 292 -3.31 -10.64 -16.07
N TYR A 293 -3.25 -10.53 -17.40
CA TYR A 293 -2.51 -9.50 -18.10
C TYR A 293 -3.51 -8.54 -18.74
N PRO A 294 -3.21 -7.23 -18.79
CA PRO A 294 -4.06 -6.29 -19.51
C PRO A 294 -4.35 -6.79 -20.93
N SER A 295 -3.33 -7.23 -21.67
CA SER A 295 -3.47 -7.69 -23.05
C SER A 295 -4.03 -9.11 -23.24
N CYS A 296 -4.31 -9.86 -22.16
CA CYS A 296 -4.78 -11.24 -22.26
C CYS A 296 -5.45 -11.71 -20.96
N PHE A 297 -6.78 -11.77 -20.98
CA PHE A 297 -7.61 -12.32 -19.90
C PHE A 297 -7.82 -13.83 -19.97
N ARG A 298 -7.07 -14.55 -20.81
CA ARG A 298 -7.20 -16.01 -20.92
C ARG A 298 -6.65 -16.69 -19.68
N ASP A 299 -7.35 -17.75 -19.26
CA ASP A 299 -6.88 -18.65 -18.21
C ASP A 299 -5.63 -19.40 -18.68
N THR A 300 -4.46 -18.88 -18.29
CA THR A 300 -3.14 -19.44 -18.61
C THR A 300 -2.52 -20.20 -17.43
N MET A 301 -3.15 -20.13 -16.26
CA MET A 301 -2.62 -20.75 -15.06
C MET A 301 -2.85 -22.27 -15.08
N PRO A 302 -1.88 -23.09 -14.64
CA PRO A 302 -2.07 -24.53 -14.61
C PRO A 302 -3.18 -24.91 -13.61
N PRO A 303 -3.96 -25.97 -13.87
CA PRO A 303 -5.00 -26.44 -12.94
C PRO A 303 -4.49 -26.78 -11.54
N SER A 304 -3.20 -27.13 -11.42
CA SER A 304 -2.54 -27.42 -10.14
C SER A 304 -2.31 -26.18 -9.28
N ASN A 305 -2.49 -24.96 -9.81
CA ASN A 305 -2.29 -23.75 -9.04
C ASN A 305 -3.41 -23.53 -8.03
N THR A 306 -3.04 -23.46 -6.75
CA THR A 306 -3.95 -23.35 -5.59
C THR A 306 -4.93 -22.18 -5.70
N TRP A 307 -4.47 -21.02 -6.15
CA TRP A 307 -5.27 -19.78 -6.13
C TRP A 307 -6.06 -19.54 -7.39
N LYS A 308 -5.83 -20.31 -8.45
CA LYS A 308 -6.45 -20.13 -9.77
C LYS A 308 -7.95 -19.89 -9.70
N HIS A 309 -8.70 -20.83 -9.12
CA HIS A 309 -10.15 -20.74 -9.07
C HIS A 309 -10.64 -19.56 -8.22
N TYR A 310 -9.94 -19.26 -7.11
CA TYR A 310 -10.27 -18.14 -6.23
C TYR A 310 -10.04 -16.79 -6.89
N ILE A 311 -8.88 -16.58 -7.51
CA ILE A 311 -8.53 -15.32 -8.16
C ILE A 311 -9.47 -15.05 -9.34
N TYR A 312 -9.71 -16.02 -10.22
CA TYR A 312 -10.64 -15.80 -11.34
C TYR A 312 -12.08 -15.57 -10.89
N ALA A 313 -12.55 -16.27 -9.84
CA ALA A 313 -13.87 -16.02 -9.28
C ALA A 313 -13.96 -14.65 -8.59
N PHE A 314 -12.89 -14.23 -7.93
CA PHE A 314 -12.80 -12.93 -7.29
C PHE A 314 -12.83 -11.78 -8.30
N ILE A 315 -12.09 -11.88 -9.41
CA ILE A 315 -12.12 -10.88 -10.48
C ILE A 315 -13.53 -10.75 -11.07
N HIS A 316 -14.21 -11.88 -11.32
CA HIS A 316 -15.60 -11.86 -11.80
C HIS A 316 -16.55 -11.29 -10.74
N TYR A 317 -16.38 -11.66 -9.47
CA TYR A 317 -17.14 -11.07 -8.37
C TYR A 317 -17.00 -9.56 -8.34
N VAL A 318 -15.78 -9.02 -8.49
CA VAL A 318 -15.51 -7.58 -8.54
C VAL A 318 -16.23 -6.91 -9.70
N TYR A 319 -16.13 -7.49 -10.89
CA TYR A 319 -16.81 -6.98 -12.06
C TYR A 319 -18.33 -6.93 -11.89
N GLN A 320 -18.96 -8.02 -11.42
CA GLN A 320 -20.40 -8.04 -11.22
C GLN A 320 -20.84 -7.11 -10.08
N LYS A 321 -20.11 -7.10 -8.96
CA LYS A 321 -20.43 -6.31 -7.77
C LYS A 321 -20.30 -4.81 -8.01
N SER A 322 -19.41 -4.40 -8.91
CA SER A 322 -19.29 -3.00 -9.38
C SER A 322 -20.34 -2.62 -10.44
N GLY A 323 -21.28 -3.50 -10.78
CA GLY A 323 -22.26 -3.25 -11.85
C GLY A 323 -21.64 -3.27 -13.26
N GLY A 324 -20.50 -3.92 -13.43
CA GLY A 324 -19.78 -3.99 -14.69
C GLY A 324 -19.02 -2.71 -15.05
N VAL A 325 -18.74 -1.85 -14.06
CA VAL A 325 -18.04 -0.57 -14.22
C VAL A 325 -16.53 -0.70 -13.97
N THR A 326 -16.12 -1.65 -13.13
CA THR A 326 -14.71 -1.86 -12.77
C THR A 326 -14.28 -3.29 -13.09
N VAL A 327 -13.09 -3.46 -13.66
CA VAL A 327 -12.45 -4.77 -13.89
C VAL A 327 -11.02 -4.75 -13.36
N ILE A 328 -10.60 -5.83 -12.70
CA ILE A 328 -9.20 -6.03 -12.33
C ILE A 328 -8.47 -6.53 -13.57
N GLY A 329 -7.62 -5.69 -14.15
CA GLY A 329 -6.88 -5.98 -15.37
C GLY A 329 -5.49 -6.55 -15.15
N GLN A 330 -4.96 -6.44 -13.93
CA GLN A 330 -3.73 -7.11 -13.53
C GLN A 330 -3.80 -7.47 -12.05
N ILE A 331 -3.35 -8.69 -11.73
CA ILE A 331 -3.22 -9.16 -10.36
C ILE A 331 -2.15 -10.25 -10.30
N ASP A 332 -1.20 -10.06 -9.38
CA ASP A 332 -0.19 -11.04 -9.05
C ASP A 332 -0.54 -11.65 -7.69
N CYS A 333 -0.34 -12.96 -7.51
CA CYS A 333 -0.52 -13.64 -6.23
C CYS A 333 0.62 -14.65 -6.02
N ASP A 334 1.18 -14.68 -4.82
CA ASP A 334 2.20 -15.67 -4.43
C ASP A 334 1.60 -16.96 -3.88
N GLU A 335 2.47 -17.92 -3.55
CA GLU A 335 2.04 -19.24 -3.07
C GLU A 335 1.36 -19.20 -1.71
N THR A 336 1.60 -18.16 -0.90
CA THR A 336 0.98 -17.97 0.42
C THR A 336 -0.36 -17.24 0.38
N GLY A 337 -0.70 -16.64 -0.77
CA GLY A 337 -1.97 -15.93 -0.97
C GLY A 337 -1.81 -14.40 -0.98
N ASN A 338 -0.59 -13.88 -1.07
CA ASN A 338 -0.36 -12.45 -1.01
C ASN A 338 -0.53 -11.83 -2.39
N ILE A 339 -1.50 -10.92 -2.50
CA ILE A 339 -1.87 -10.23 -3.72
C ILE A 339 -1.07 -8.94 -3.85
N SER A 340 -0.50 -8.71 -5.04
CA SER A 340 0.32 -7.55 -5.38
C SER A 340 0.13 -7.12 -6.85
N SER A 341 0.77 -6.03 -7.26
CA SER A 341 0.75 -5.50 -8.65
C SER A 341 -0.66 -5.34 -9.22
N VAL A 342 -1.58 -4.81 -8.41
CA VAL A 342 -2.99 -4.67 -8.78
C VAL A 342 -3.18 -3.49 -9.73
N VAL A 343 -3.87 -3.73 -10.84
CA VAL A 343 -4.32 -2.69 -11.77
C VAL A 343 -5.82 -2.86 -12.02
N CYS A 344 -6.57 -1.77 -11.89
CA CYS A 344 -8.00 -1.73 -12.10
C CYS A 344 -8.33 -0.77 -13.25
N PHE A 345 -9.22 -1.20 -14.15
CA PHE A 345 -9.80 -0.35 -15.18
C PHE A 345 -11.21 0.05 -14.76
N ASN A 346 -11.55 1.33 -14.97
CA ASN A 346 -12.89 1.85 -14.72
C ASN A 346 -13.44 2.48 -16.01
N LYS A 347 -14.67 2.14 -16.40
CA LYS A 347 -15.34 2.74 -17.57
C LYS A 347 -15.50 4.25 -17.50
N GLY A 348 -15.53 4.82 -16.29
CA GLY A 348 -15.66 6.27 -16.06
C GLY A 348 -14.34 7.01 -15.87
N SER A 349 -13.19 6.34 -15.96
CA SER A 349 -11.88 6.98 -15.79
C SER A 349 -11.23 7.28 -17.13
N TYR A 350 -10.99 8.56 -17.40
CA TYR A 350 -10.39 9.04 -18.64
C TYR A 350 -8.85 9.23 -18.53
N HIS A 351 -8.24 8.86 -17.40
CA HIS A 351 -6.85 9.20 -17.09
C HIS A 351 -5.79 8.25 -17.65
N LEU A 352 -6.21 7.11 -18.22
CA LEU A 352 -5.31 6.28 -18.99
C LEU A 352 -5.20 6.88 -20.39
N GLU A 353 -3.97 7.12 -20.86
CA GLU A 353 -3.63 7.67 -22.18
C GLU A 353 -4.21 6.87 -23.38
N ASN A 354 -4.98 5.82 -23.13
CA ASN A 354 -5.63 4.96 -24.12
C ASN A 354 -7.11 4.69 -23.75
N HIS A 355 -7.97 5.70 -23.77
CA HIS A 355 -9.41 5.53 -23.53
C HIS A 355 -10.03 4.47 -24.46
N ASP A 356 -9.65 4.44 -25.74
CA ASP A 356 -10.11 3.45 -26.73
C ASP A 356 -9.68 2.01 -26.38
N SER A 357 -8.60 1.85 -25.61
CA SER A 357 -8.19 0.52 -25.10
C SER A 357 -9.03 0.05 -23.91
N THR A 358 -9.71 0.97 -23.21
CA THR A 358 -10.46 0.63 -22.00
C THR A 358 -11.65 -0.26 -22.33
N GLU A 359 -12.43 0.10 -23.35
CA GLU A 359 -13.54 -0.76 -23.81
C GLU A 359 -13.04 -2.12 -24.32
N GLN A 360 -11.92 -2.14 -25.02
CA GLN A 360 -11.28 -3.37 -25.48
C GLN A 360 -10.90 -4.27 -24.29
N PHE A 361 -10.39 -3.74 -23.18
CA PHE A 361 -10.11 -4.53 -21.98
C PHE A 361 -11.38 -5.17 -21.40
N PHE A 362 -12.49 -4.44 -21.34
CA PHE A 362 -13.76 -4.99 -20.86
C PHE A 362 -14.29 -6.08 -21.80
N PHE A 363 -14.15 -5.90 -23.10
CA PHE A 363 -14.49 -6.90 -24.10
C PHE A 363 -13.62 -8.16 -23.95
N ASP A 364 -12.30 -7.99 -23.88
CA ASP A 364 -11.33 -9.07 -23.73
C ASP A 364 -11.52 -9.83 -22.42
N PHE A 365 -11.88 -9.14 -21.34
CA PHE A 365 -12.23 -9.77 -20.07
C PHE A 365 -13.44 -10.70 -20.21
N LYS A 366 -14.54 -10.21 -20.80
CA LYS A 366 -15.74 -11.02 -21.03
C LYS A 366 -15.44 -12.22 -21.94
N ALA A 367 -14.68 -11.99 -23.01
CA ALA A 367 -14.28 -13.05 -23.94
C ALA A 367 -13.34 -14.08 -23.29
N GLY A 368 -12.40 -13.63 -22.46
CA GLY A 368 -11.43 -14.46 -21.75
C GLY A 368 -12.03 -15.24 -20.58
N HIS A 369 -13.05 -14.70 -19.92
CA HIS A 369 -13.78 -15.34 -18.81
C HIS A 369 -15.10 -15.98 -19.29
N ASN A 370 -15.11 -16.57 -20.48
CA ASN A 370 -16.30 -17.20 -21.06
C ASN A 370 -16.80 -18.44 -20.28
N LYS A 371 -15.94 -19.06 -19.46
CA LYS A 371 -16.27 -20.21 -18.62
C LYS A 371 -16.15 -19.84 -17.14
N CYS A 372 -17.31 -19.66 -16.50
CA CYS A 372 -17.39 -19.56 -15.05
C CYS A 372 -16.86 -20.86 -14.41
N ASN A 373 -16.11 -20.73 -13.32
CA ASN A 373 -15.73 -21.88 -12.51
C ASN A 373 -16.81 -22.19 -11.45
N GLN A 374 -16.64 -23.30 -10.72
CA GLN A 374 -17.62 -23.73 -9.70
C GLN A 374 -17.92 -22.63 -8.67
N ILE A 375 -16.89 -21.91 -8.20
CA ILE A 375 -17.04 -20.82 -7.23
C ILE A 375 -17.92 -19.71 -7.82
N CYS A 376 -17.71 -19.34 -9.09
CA CYS A 376 -18.57 -18.36 -9.76
C CYS A 376 -20.04 -18.81 -9.80
N HIS A 377 -20.30 -20.08 -10.10
CA HIS A 377 -21.64 -20.63 -10.18
C HIS A 377 -22.36 -20.60 -8.83
N GLU A 378 -21.72 -21.09 -7.77
CA GLU A 378 -22.31 -21.14 -6.42
C GLU A 378 -22.49 -19.75 -5.80
N LEU A 379 -21.64 -18.79 -6.18
CA LEU A 379 -21.82 -17.39 -5.80
C LEU A 379 -22.98 -16.71 -6.51
N GLY A 380 -23.59 -17.34 -7.52
CA GLY A 380 -24.64 -16.78 -8.35
C GLY A 380 -24.13 -15.68 -9.28
N LEU A 381 -22.88 -15.78 -9.73
CA LEU A 381 -22.33 -14.85 -10.72
C LEU A 381 -22.93 -15.16 -12.11
N LYS A 382 -23.40 -14.12 -12.78
CA LYS A 382 -24.01 -14.22 -14.11
C LYS A 382 -22.93 -14.55 -15.13
N PRO A 383 -23.13 -15.52 -16.03
CA PRO A 383 -22.22 -15.75 -17.13
C PRO A 383 -21.99 -14.46 -17.93
N LEU A 384 -20.74 -14.20 -18.27
CA LEU A 384 -20.36 -13.03 -19.07
C LEU A 384 -20.60 -13.36 -20.55
N SER A 385 -21.65 -12.81 -21.12
CA SER A 385 -21.87 -12.82 -22.57
C SER A 385 -21.16 -11.63 -23.20
N VAL A 386 -20.46 -11.89 -24.30
CA VAL A 386 -19.92 -10.87 -25.19
C VAL A 386 -21.06 -10.24 -25.98
#